data_AF-A0A4Q3ZP86-F1
#
_entry.id   AF-A0A4Q3ZP86-F1
#
_cell.length_a   1.000
_cell.length_b   1.000
_cell.length_c   1.000
_cell.angle_alpha   90.00
_cell.angle_beta   90.00
_cell.angle_gamma   90.00
#
_symmetry.space_group_name_H-M   'P 1'
#
loop_
_entity.id
_entity.type
_entity.pdbx_description
1 polymer ?
#
loop_
_entity_poly.entity_id
_entity_poly.type
_entity_poly.pdbx_seq_one_letter_code
_entity_poly.pdbx_strand_id
1 'polypeptide(L)'
;MLVCQCNVITDRDIKQIVLSLLKADPWQIIVPAMVYRELEKRFKCAGCVPNVVDMIIKVTEEYHLQMADDAAGARAVVPQRLSAMRRVRNGGRNERRGTGHRAAQRGAVS
;
A
#
# COMPACT_ATOMS: atom_id res chain seq x y z
N MET A 1 12.91 4.40 -22.71
CA MET A 1 13.54 5.72 -22.95
C MET A 1 14.91 5.76 -22.31
N LEU A 2 15.93 6.29 -23.01
CA LEU A 2 17.24 6.53 -22.39
C LEU A 2 17.16 7.74 -21.47
N VAL A 3 17.62 7.62 -20.23
CA VAL A 3 17.54 8.67 -19.20
C VAL A 3 18.92 9.27 -18.92
N CYS A 4 19.95 8.43 -18.80
CA CYS A 4 21.32 8.86 -18.58
C CYS A 4 22.20 8.49 -19.77
N GLN A 5 22.75 9.49 -20.46
CA GLN A 5 23.71 9.27 -21.54
C GLN A 5 25.07 8.78 -21.02
N CYS A 6 25.58 9.35 -19.92
CA CYS A 6 26.94 9.05 -19.45
C CYS A 6 27.12 7.62 -18.92
N ASN A 7 26.06 7.04 -18.35
CA ASN A 7 26.06 5.70 -17.77
C ASN A 7 25.20 4.71 -18.56
N VAL A 8 24.57 5.15 -19.66
CA VAL A 8 23.66 4.34 -20.49
C VAL A 8 22.60 3.66 -19.61
N ILE A 9 21.80 4.48 -18.93
CA ILE A 9 20.72 4.01 -18.03
C ILE A 9 19.39 4.33 -18.68
N THR A 10 18.51 3.34 -18.75
CA THR A 10 17.16 3.47 -19.29
C THR A 10 16.13 3.72 -18.19
N ASP A 11 14.94 4.17 -18.58
CA ASP A 11 13.77 4.27 -17.72
C ASP A 11 13.41 2.93 -17.09
N ARG A 12 13.51 1.82 -17.84
CA ARG A 12 13.21 0.47 -17.34
C ARG A 12 14.11 0.09 -16.19
N ASP A 13 15.41 0.36 -16.29
CA ASP A 13 16.39 0.06 -15.23
C ASP A 13 16.01 0.78 -13.93
N ILE A 14 15.67 2.07 -14.03
CA ILE A 14 15.28 2.90 -12.88
C ILE A 14 13.96 2.39 -12.28
N LYS A 15 12.94 2.15 -13.11
CA LYS A 15 11.63 1.65 -12.66
C LYS A 15 11.76 0.31 -11.93
N GLN A 16 12.55 -0.62 -12.46
CA GLN A 16 12.75 -1.94 -11.85
C GLN A 16 13.40 -1.82 -10.47
N ILE A 17 14.41 -0.98 -10.32
CA ILE A 17 15.08 -0.77 -9.03
C ILE A 17 14.15 -0.09 -8.04
N VAL A 18 13.43 0.96 -8.44
CA VAL A 18 12.48 1.64 -7.56
C VAL A 18 11.41 0.67 -7.08
N LEU A 19 10.85 -0.16 -7.98
CA LEU A 19 9.89 -1.20 -7.60
C LEU A 19 10.50 -2.25 -6.67
N SER A 20 11.77 -2.64 -6.89
CA SER A 20 12.46 -3.58 -6.00
C SER A 20 12.64 -3.02 -4.59
N LEU A 21 13.01 -1.74 -4.49
CA LEU A 21 13.13 -1.03 -3.22
C LEU A 21 11.76 -0.98 -2.51
N LEU A 22 10.71 -0.51 -3.19
CA LEU A 22 9.36 -0.41 -2.61
C LEU A 22 8.78 -1.78 -2.20
N LYS A 23 9.15 -2.87 -2.89
CA LYS A 23 8.77 -4.22 -2.47
C LYS A 23 9.47 -4.66 -1.18
N ALA A 24 10.71 -4.22 -0.96
CA ALA A 24 11.46 -4.52 0.26
C ALA A 24 10.96 -3.70 1.45
N ASP A 25 10.69 -2.41 1.24
CA ASP A 25 10.02 -1.54 2.21
C ASP A 25 9.19 -0.47 1.47
N PRO A 26 7.84 -0.56 1.49
CA PRO A 26 6.95 0.36 0.80
C PRO A 26 7.07 1.82 1.23
N TRP A 27 7.45 2.08 2.49
CA TRP A 27 7.37 3.42 3.08
C TRP A 27 8.72 4.14 3.12
N GLN A 28 9.77 3.53 2.57
CA GLN A 28 11.09 4.13 2.53
C GLN A 28 11.14 5.33 1.58
N ILE A 29 11.91 6.36 1.96
CA ILE A 29 12.17 7.49 1.07
C ILE A 29 13.25 7.09 0.06
N ILE A 30 12.86 7.00 -1.21
CA ILE A 30 13.79 6.66 -2.30
C ILE A 30 14.49 7.92 -2.81
N VAL A 31 15.83 7.92 -2.77
CA VAL A 31 16.65 9.00 -3.32
C VAL A 31 17.48 8.51 -4.51
N PRO A 32 17.86 9.38 -5.46
CA PRO A 32 18.65 8.99 -6.64
C PRO A 32 19.94 8.25 -6.31
N ALA A 33 20.60 8.60 -5.21
CA ALA A 33 21.81 7.91 -4.76
C ALA A 33 21.58 6.43 -4.45
N MET A 34 20.40 6.04 -3.95
CA MET A 34 20.06 4.64 -3.74
C MET A 34 19.88 3.90 -5.06
N VAL A 35 19.17 4.50 -6.02
CA VAL A 35 19.00 3.90 -7.36
C VAL A 35 20.35 3.67 -8.03
N TYR A 36 21.25 4.64 -7.95
CA TYR A 36 22.60 4.52 -8.52
C TYR A 36 23.47 3.48 -7.80
N ARG A 37 23.30 3.34 -6.48
CA ARG A 37 23.96 2.29 -5.70
C ARG A 37 23.50 0.90 -6.13
N GLU A 38 22.19 0.68 -6.30
CA GLU A 38 21.65 -0.60 -6.78
C GLU A 38 22.05 -0.90 -8.24
N LEU A 39 22.30 0.13 -9.07
CA LEU A 39 22.88 -0.03 -10.41
C LEU A 39 24.39 -0.31 -10.39
N GLU A 40 25.04 -0.22 -9.24
CA GLU A 40 26.51 -0.27 -9.08
C GLU A 40 27.23 0.82 -9.91
N LYS A 41 26.59 1.98 -10.12
CA LYS A 41 27.14 3.10 -10.90
C LYS A 41 27.32 4.34 -10.05
N ARG A 42 28.40 5.07 -10.31
CA ARG A 42 28.61 6.43 -9.75
C ARG A 42 28.05 7.49 -10.69
N PHE A 43 27.70 8.65 -10.14
CA PHE A 43 27.36 9.82 -10.93
C PHE A 43 28.57 10.27 -11.75
N LYS A 44 28.36 10.54 -13.05
CA LYS A 44 29.39 11.12 -13.94
C LYS A 44 29.22 12.63 -14.12
N CYS A 45 28.05 13.07 -14.62
CA CYS A 45 27.73 14.49 -14.82
C CYS A 45 26.55 14.99 -13.96
N ALA A 46 25.80 14.08 -13.33
CA ALA A 46 24.57 14.35 -12.57
C ALA A 46 23.42 15.09 -13.31
N GLY A 47 23.56 15.42 -14.60
CA GLY A 47 22.53 16.16 -15.34
C GLY A 47 21.18 15.43 -15.54
N CYS A 48 21.15 14.10 -15.37
CA CYS A 48 19.93 13.30 -15.47
C CYS A 48 19.20 13.12 -14.13
N VAL A 49 19.74 13.63 -13.01
CA VAL A 49 19.16 13.45 -11.68
C VAL A 49 17.72 13.95 -11.57
N PRO A 50 17.33 15.12 -12.12
CA PRO A 50 15.93 15.56 -12.07
C PRO A 50 14.96 14.55 -12.70
N ASN A 51 15.31 14.01 -13.87
CA ASN A 51 14.50 12.98 -14.54
C ASN A 51 14.40 11.69 -13.70
N VAL A 52 15.47 11.34 -12.99
CA VAL A 52 15.47 10.19 -12.06
C VAL A 52 14.50 10.45 -10.90
N VAL A 53 14.51 11.66 -10.33
CA VAL A 53 13.58 12.06 -9.27
C VAL A 53 12.13 11.98 -9.76
N ASP A 54 11.83 12.53 -10.94
CA ASP A 54 10.48 12.48 -11.52
C ASP A 54 9.97 11.04 -11.71
N MET A 55 10.85 10.13 -12.12
CA MET A 55 10.50 8.71 -12.24
C MET A 55 10.30 8.05 -10.88
N ILE A 56 11.12 8.39 -9.87
CA ILE A 56 10.90 7.90 -8.50
C ILE A 56 9.51 8.32 -8.02
N ILE A 57 9.14 9.60 -8.19
CA ILE A 57 7.83 10.11 -7.78
C ILE A 57 6.71 9.33 -8.49
N LYS A 58 6.74 9.25 -9.82
CA LYS A 58 5.70 8.56 -10.61
C LYS A 58 5.54 7.10 -10.23
N VAL A 59 6.64 6.35 -10.15
CA VAL A 59 6.59 4.91 -9.84
C VAL A 59 6.12 4.69 -8.41
N THR A 60 6.55 5.55 -7.47
CA THR A 60 6.13 5.45 -6.07
C THR A 60 4.63 5.74 -5.94
N GLU A 61 4.12 6.76 -6.63
CA GLU A 61 2.69 7.07 -6.68
C GLU A 61 1.88 5.91 -7.27
N GLU A 62 2.27 5.40 -8.45
CA GLU A 62 1.63 4.26 -9.11
C GLU A 62 1.61 3.02 -8.20
N TYR A 63 2.71 2.74 -7.51
CA TYR A 63 2.82 1.61 -6.58
C TYR A 63 1.86 1.74 -5.39
N HIS A 64 1.77 2.92 -4.78
CA HIS A 64 0.90 3.12 -3.62
C HIS A 64 -0.59 3.16 -3.99
N LEU A 65 -0.93 3.63 -5.19
CA LEU A 65 -2.30 3.53 -5.72
C LEU A 65 -2.71 2.06 -5.88
N GLN A 66 -1.85 1.24 -6.47
CA GLN A 66 -2.09 -0.20 -6.61
C GLN A 66 -2.23 -0.89 -5.25
N MET A 67 -1.36 -0.58 -4.28
CA MET A 67 -1.47 -1.12 -2.93
C MET A 67 -2.79 -0.71 -2.23
N ALA A 68 -3.25 0.52 -2.45
CA ALA A 68 -4.52 1.00 -1.87
C ALA A 68 -5.72 0.27 -2.49
N ASP A 69 -5.70 0.03 -3.80
CA ASP A 69 -6.73 -0.73 -4.51
C ASP A 69 -6.77 -2.19 -4.05
N ASP A 70 -5.61 -2.82 -3.89
CA ASP A 70 -5.49 -4.19 -3.37
C ASP A 70 -6.06 -4.29 -1.94
N ALA A 71 -5.74 -3.31 -1.08
CA ALA A 71 -6.26 -3.23 0.27
C ALA A 71 -7.78 -2.98 0.29
N ALA A 72 -8.29 -2.14 -0.61
CA ALA A 72 -9.72 -1.88 -0.77
C ALA A 72 -10.46 -3.14 -1.24
N GLY A 73 -9.90 -3.87 -2.20
CA GLY A 73 -10.39 -5.17 -2.67
C GLY A 73 -10.44 -6.20 -1.53
N ALA A 74 -9.36 -6.33 -0.77
CA ALA A 74 -9.31 -7.21 0.40
C ALA A 74 -10.37 -6.81 1.46
N ARG A 75 -10.54 -5.51 1.71
CA ARG A 75 -11.56 -5.00 2.65
C ARG A 75 -12.98 -5.25 2.16
N ALA A 76 -13.25 -5.23 0.86
CA ALA A 76 -14.56 -5.57 0.30
C ALA A 76 -14.91 -7.06 0.48
N VAL A 77 -13.91 -7.95 0.39
CA VAL A 77 -14.10 -9.40 0.58
C VAL A 77 -14.47 -9.75 2.03
N VAL A 78 -13.94 -9.02 3.02
CA VAL A 78 -14.13 -9.35 4.45
C VAL A 78 -15.62 -9.32 4.88
N PRO A 79 -16.39 -8.22 4.66
CA PRO A 79 -17.83 -8.19 4.94
C PRO A 79 -18.61 -9.27 4.19
N GLN A 80 -18.23 -9.59 2.95
CA GLN A 80 -18.91 -10.61 2.15
C GLN A 80 -18.72 -12.01 2.74
N ARG A 81 -17.48 -12.35 3.14
CA ARG A 81 -17.17 -13.62 3.85
C ARG A 81 -17.87 -13.70 5.20
N LEU A 82 -17.87 -12.62 5.98
CA LEU A 82 -18.59 -12.55 7.26
C LEU A 82 -20.11 -12.74 7.07
N SER A 83 -20.68 -12.15 6.02
CA SER A 83 -22.10 -12.27 5.69
C SER A 83 -22.47 -13.70 5.26
N ALA A 84 -21.61 -14.38 4.50
CA ALA A 84 -21.78 -15.79 4.15
C ALA A 84 -21.72 -16.70 5.38
N MET A 85 -20.74 -16.49 6.28
CA MET A 85 -20.61 -17.26 7.53
C MET A 85 -21.83 -17.07 8.47
N ARG A 86 -22.41 -15.85 8.52
CA ARG A 86 -23.62 -15.58 9.32
C ARG A 86 -24.84 -16.35 8.82
N ARG A 87 -24.99 -16.56 7.51
CA ARG A 87 -26.10 -17.36 6.94
C ARG A 87 -25.99 -18.84 7.29
N VAL A 88 -24.77 -19.39 7.33
CA VAL A 88 -24.53 -20.79 7.71
C VAL A 88 -24.86 -21.06 9.18
N ARG A 89 -24.69 -20.06 10.06
CA ARG A 89 -24.94 -20.20 11.51
C ARG A 89 -26.42 -20.11 11.90
N ASN A 90 -27.33 -19.91 10.95
CA ASN A 90 -28.76 -19.72 11.18
C ASN A 90 -29.51 -21.05 11.42
N GLY A 91 -28.97 -21.93 12.28
CA GLY A 91 -29.46 -23.30 12.48
C GLY A 91 -29.17 -23.93 13.83
N GLY A 92 -29.00 -23.14 14.91
CA GLY A 92 -28.82 -23.66 16.27
C GLY A 92 -29.76 -22.96 17.27
N ARG A 93 -30.45 -23.76 18.11
CA ARG A 93 -31.40 -23.29 19.14
C ARG A 93 -30.82 -22.11 19.92
N ASN A 94 -31.50 -20.97 19.84
CA ASN A 94 -31.18 -19.77 20.59
C ASN A 94 -31.53 -20.04 22.07
N GLU A 95 -30.54 -20.39 22.89
CA GLU A 95 -30.67 -20.34 24.35
C GLU A 95 -30.96 -18.88 24.72
N ARG A 96 -32.22 -18.60 25.00
CA ARG A 96 -32.74 -17.25 25.16
C ARG A 96 -31.98 -16.54 26.29
N ARG A 97 -31.17 -15.53 25.95
CA ARG A 97 -30.66 -14.56 26.91
C ARG A 97 -31.83 -13.72 27.41
N GLY A 98 -32.29 -13.97 28.64
CA GLY A 98 -33.43 -13.27 29.25
C GLY A 98 -33.21 -11.76 29.32
N THR A 99 -34.26 -11.01 29.01
CA THR A 99 -34.35 -9.53 29.03
C THR A 99 -34.31 -8.91 30.44
N GLY A 100 -33.99 -9.69 31.48
CA GLY A 100 -34.06 -9.27 32.88
C GLY A 100 -32.91 -8.41 33.40
N HIS A 101 -31.83 -8.23 32.64
CA HIS A 101 -30.65 -7.48 33.08
C HIS A 101 -30.29 -6.34 32.12
N ARG A 102 -31.23 -5.40 31.91
CA ARG A 102 -30.90 -4.10 31.30
C ARG A 102 -30.54 -3.13 32.43
N ALA A 103 -29.26 -2.79 32.56
CA ALA A 103 -28.79 -1.84 33.56
C ALA A 103 -29.34 -0.41 33.32
N ALA A 104 -29.83 0.18 34.41
CA ALA A 104 -30.38 1.51 34.72
C ALA A 104 -30.48 2.59 33.62
N GLN A 105 -31.70 3.12 33.48
CA GLN A 105 -32.00 4.45 32.96
C GLN A 105 -31.41 5.50 33.94
N ARG A 106 -30.59 6.44 33.46
CA ARG A 106 -30.25 7.64 34.23
C ARG A 106 -31.38 8.65 34.08
N GLY A 107 -32.02 8.99 35.19
CA GLY A 107 -33.12 9.94 35.27
C GLY A 107 -32.72 11.37 34.90
N ALA A 108 -33.70 12.11 34.40
CA ALA A 108 -33.63 13.54 34.15
C ALA A 108 -33.38 14.31 35.46
N VAL A 109 -32.51 15.32 35.41
CA VAL A 109 -32.37 16.35 36.44
C VAL A 109 -32.84 17.66 35.81
N SER A 110 -33.78 18.31 36.50
CA SER A 110 -34.37 19.63 36.20
C SER A 110 -33.39 20.77 36.41
#